data_AF-A0A0G0T8W0-F1
#
_entry.id   AF-A0A0G0T8W0-F1
#
_cell.length_a   1.000
_cell.length_b   1.000
_cell.length_c   1.000
_cell.angle_alpha   90.00
_cell.angle_beta   90.00
_cell.angle_gamma   90.00
#
_symmetry.space_group_name_H-M   'P 1'
#
loop_
_entity.id
_entity.type
_entity.pdbx_description
1 polymer ?
#
loop_
_entity_poly.entity_id
_entity_poly.type
_entity_poly.pdbx_seq_one_letter_code
_entity_poly.pdbx_strand_id
1 'polypeptide(L)'
;MRRSGFSLTELLIAVAVMAVIAVIGATTYVHQLPRGRDQKRMADLVRIQSALEKFRADTGQYKTAGQIPSLVPNYLDEWPVDPVPGNNYLYTVSCNSTYRNLCNRQINCQDNTCCAYELSVRLENGTLYEVCNPQ
;
A
#
# COMPACT_ATOMS: atom_id res chain seq x y z
N MET A 1 7.36 -62.03 13.69
CA MET A 1 7.88 -60.73 13.22
C MET A 1 8.01 -59.81 14.43
N ARG A 2 9.24 -59.42 14.82
CA ARG A 2 9.44 -58.46 15.91
C ARG A 2 9.34 -57.05 15.32
N ARG A 3 8.40 -56.24 15.82
CA ARG A 3 8.31 -54.82 15.50
C ARG A 3 9.40 -54.09 16.29
N SER A 4 10.32 -53.45 15.59
CA SER A 4 11.31 -52.53 16.17
C SER A 4 10.56 -51.32 16.74
N GLY A 5 10.64 -51.09 18.05
CA GLY A 5 10.17 -49.87 18.69
C GLY A 5 11.25 -48.80 18.65
N PHE A 6 10.85 -47.52 18.69
CA PHE A 6 11.77 -46.40 18.80
C PHE A 6 12.54 -46.45 20.13
N SER A 7 13.82 -46.09 20.11
CA SER A 7 14.59 -45.91 21.35
C SER A 7 14.21 -44.59 22.05
N LEU A 8 14.37 -44.55 23.38
CA LEU A 8 14.15 -43.33 24.15
C LEU A 8 15.09 -42.20 23.70
N THR A 9 16.31 -42.54 23.30
CA THR A 9 17.30 -41.58 22.81
C THR A 9 16.92 -40.99 21.45
N GLU A 10 16.30 -41.77 20.55
CA GLU A 10 15.78 -41.23 19.29
C GLU A 10 14.68 -40.19 19.50
N LEU A 11 13.76 -40.45 20.43
CA LEU A 11 12.70 -39.48 20.72
C LEU A 11 13.27 -38.19 21.32
N LEU A 12 14.28 -38.29 22.18
CA LEU A 12 14.95 -37.13 22.78
C LEU A 12 15.68 -36.28 21.73
N ILE A 13 16.39 -36.90 20.79
CA ILE A 13 17.07 -36.19 19.70
C ILE A 13 16.03 -35.52 18.79
N ALA A 14 14.93 -36.19 18.46
CA ALA A 14 13.88 -35.63 17.61
C ALA A 14 13.25 -34.37 18.23
N VAL A 15 12.91 -34.39 19.53
CA VAL A 15 12.35 -33.21 20.21
C VAL A 15 13.38 -32.09 20.34
N ALA A 16 14.66 -32.41 20.55
CA ALA A 16 15.72 -31.41 20.57
C ALA A 16 15.87 -30.70 19.22
N VAL A 17 15.83 -31.44 18.10
CA VAL A 17 15.86 -30.85 16.74
C VAL A 17 14.60 -30.01 16.48
N MET A 18 13.41 -30.50 16.86
CA MET A 18 12.17 -29.73 16.72
C MET A 18 12.21 -28.41 17.50
N ALA A 19 12.76 -28.40 18.72
CA ALA A 19 12.90 -27.19 19.52
C ALA A 19 13.81 -26.14 18.86
N VAL A 20 14.94 -26.56 18.29
CA VAL A 20 15.86 -25.65 17.57
C VAL A 20 15.18 -25.05 16.34
N ILE A 21 14.51 -25.87 15.53
CA ILE A 21 13.82 -25.40 14.31
C ILE A 21 12.67 -24.44 14.67
N ALA A 22 11.93 -24.70 15.75
CA ALA A 22 10.84 -23.84 16.18
C ALA A 22 11.32 -22.42 16.55
N VAL A 23 12.45 -22.31 17.25
CA VAL A 23 13.04 -21.01 17.64
C VAL A 23 13.46 -20.20 16.40
N ILE A 24 14.11 -20.84 15.43
CA ILE A 24 14.53 -20.18 14.18
C ILE A 24 13.31 -19.78 13.35
N GLY A 25 12.34 -20.68 13.20
CA GLY A 25 11.11 -20.45 12.43
C GLY A 25 10.30 -19.26 12.95
N ALA A 26 10.16 -19.12 14.27
CA ALA A 26 9.36 -18.06 14.89
C ALA A 26 9.87 -16.65 14.56
N THR A 27 11.19 -16.44 14.48
CA THR A 27 11.77 -15.10 14.26
C THR A 27 11.62 -14.61 12.81
N THR A 28 11.60 -15.53 11.83
CA THR A 28 11.49 -15.17 10.41
C THR A 28 10.07 -14.80 9.97
N TYR A 29 9.04 -15.38 10.59
CA TYR A 29 7.64 -15.16 10.22
C TYR A 29 7.16 -13.73 10.53
N VAL A 30 7.68 -13.11 11.60
CA VAL A 30 7.22 -11.80 12.09
C VAL A 30 7.48 -10.67 11.08
N HIS A 31 8.51 -10.79 10.23
CA HIS A 31 8.93 -9.70 9.33
C HIS A 31 8.36 -9.79 7.91
N GLN A 32 7.73 -10.90 7.51
CA GLN A 32 7.20 -11.08 6.15
C GLN A 32 5.82 -10.44 5.96
N LEU A 33 4.96 -10.49 6.99
CA LEU A 33 3.60 -9.93 6.93
C LEU A 33 3.59 -8.41 6.66
N PRO A 34 4.42 -7.57 7.34
CA PRO A 34 4.50 -6.14 7.05
C PRO A 34 4.85 -5.83 5.60
N ARG A 35 5.82 -6.55 5.03
CA ARG A 35 6.30 -6.34 3.66
C ARG A 35 5.21 -6.61 2.62
N GLY A 36 4.45 -7.70 2.81
CA GLY A 36 3.33 -8.01 1.92
C GLY A 36 2.23 -6.95 1.96
N ARG A 37 1.94 -6.39 3.15
CA ARG A 37 0.96 -5.30 3.32
C ARG A 37 1.46 -4.01 2.67
N ASP A 38 2.74 -3.66 2.84
CA ASP A 38 3.33 -2.48 2.19
C ASP A 38 3.33 -2.59 0.67
N GLN A 39 3.66 -3.77 0.11
CA GLN A 39 3.55 -4.01 -1.34
C GLN A 39 2.12 -3.83 -1.84
N LYS A 40 1.12 -4.30 -1.07
CA LYS A 40 -0.28 -4.08 -1.40
C LYS A 40 -0.63 -2.58 -1.39
N ARG A 41 -0.21 -1.81 -0.38
CA ARG A 41 -0.43 -0.35 -0.32
C ARG A 41 0.16 0.37 -1.53
N MET A 42 1.38 0.02 -1.91
CA MET A 42 2.05 0.59 -3.09
C MET A 42 1.28 0.25 -4.37
N ALA A 43 0.86 -1.00 -4.54
CA ALA A 43 0.06 -1.42 -5.69
C ALA A 43 -1.31 -0.72 -5.76
N ASP A 44 -1.94 -0.51 -4.60
CA ASP A 44 -3.21 0.21 -4.50
C ASP A 44 -3.05 1.69 -4.93
N LEU A 45 -1.97 2.36 -4.54
CA LEU A 45 -1.68 3.72 -5.03
C LEU A 45 -1.50 3.76 -6.55
N VAL A 46 -0.77 2.80 -7.14
CA VAL A 46 -0.57 2.74 -8.60
C VAL A 46 -1.90 2.50 -9.34
N ARG A 47 -2.82 1.73 -8.77
CA ARG A 47 -4.17 1.54 -9.32
C ARG A 47 -4.97 2.84 -9.30
N ILE A 48 -4.97 3.56 -8.18
CA ILE A 48 -5.66 4.85 -8.07
C ILE A 48 -5.03 5.87 -9.02
N GLN A 49 -3.70 5.91 -9.12
CA GLN A 49 -2.97 6.75 -10.07
C GLN A 49 -3.44 6.49 -11.49
N SER A 50 -3.47 5.22 -11.91
CA SER A 50 -3.92 4.82 -13.25
C SER A 50 -5.36 5.24 -13.53
N ALA A 51 -6.25 5.15 -12.52
CA ALA A 51 -7.64 5.60 -12.63
C ALA A 51 -7.74 7.13 -12.79
N LEU A 52 -6.92 7.89 -12.05
CA LEU A 52 -6.85 9.34 -12.16
C LEU A 52 -6.31 9.80 -13.53
N GLU A 53 -5.29 9.13 -14.06
CA GLU A 53 -4.76 9.43 -15.39
C GLU A 53 -5.80 9.16 -16.48
N LYS A 54 -6.53 8.05 -16.39
CA LYS A 54 -7.64 7.75 -17.31
C LYS A 54 -8.73 8.82 -17.23
N PHE A 55 -9.15 9.19 -16.01
CA PHE A 55 -10.15 10.25 -15.82
C PHE A 55 -9.69 11.59 -16.40
N ARG A 56 -8.41 11.95 -16.20
CA ARG A 56 -7.84 13.16 -16.80
C ARG A 56 -7.79 13.07 -18.32
N ALA A 57 -7.47 11.91 -18.89
CA ALA A 57 -7.48 11.73 -20.34
C ALA A 57 -8.88 11.99 -20.93
N ASP A 58 -9.94 11.60 -20.22
CA ASP A 58 -11.33 11.76 -20.68
C ASP A 58 -11.89 13.17 -20.43
N THR A 59 -11.50 13.83 -19.33
CA THR A 59 -12.11 15.09 -18.89
C THR A 59 -11.20 16.32 -18.96
N GLY A 60 -9.91 16.12 -19.21
CA GLY A 60 -8.88 17.15 -19.28
C GLY A 60 -8.35 17.64 -17.92
N GLN A 61 -8.87 17.17 -16.79
CA GLN A 61 -8.49 17.65 -15.45
C GLN A 61 -8.55 16.54 -14.39
N TYR A 62 -7.89 16.76 -13.25
CA TYR A 62 -8.01 15.86 -12.10
C TYR A 62 -9.27 16.18 -11.27
N LYS A 63 -9.74 15.20 -10.49
CA LYS A 63 -10.86 15.42 -9.57
C LYS A 63 -10.46 16.24 -8.36
N THR A 64 -11.42 17.00 -7.82
CA THR A 64 -11.26 17.59 -6.49
C THR A 64 -11.29 16.49 -5.42
N ALA A 65 -10.69 16.75 -4.24
CA ALA A 65 -10.56 15.74 -3.20
C ALA A 65 -11.90 15.13 -2.74
N GLY A 66 -12.97 15.93 -2.68
CA GLY A 66 -14.31 15.44 -2.32
C GLY A 66 -14.98 14.56 -3.39
N GLN A 67 -14.46 14.52 -4.61
CA GLN A 67 -15.06 13.81 -5.73
C GLN A 67 -14.34 12.49 -6.04
N ILE A 68 -13.25 12.16 -5.35
CA ILE A 68 -12.46 10.96 -5.59
C ILE A 68 -13.27 9.65 -5.58
N PRO A 69 -14.25 9.46 -4.67
CA PRO A 69 -15.07 8.25 -4.69
C PRO A 69 -15.82 8.01 -6.00
N SER A 70 -16.07 9.06 -6.80
CA SER A 70 -16.75 8.95 -8.11
C SER A 70 -15.88 8.34 -9.23
N LEU A 71 -14.63 7.97 -8.95
CA LEU A 71 -13.83 7.15 -9.86
C LEU A 71 -14.39 5.72 -9.96
N VAL A 72 -15.07 5.25 -8.91
CA VAL A 72 -15.80 3.99 -8.93
C VAL A 72 -17.21 4.22 -9.49
N PRO A 73 -17.73 3.35 -10.38
CA PRO A 73 -17.12 2.13 -10.91
C PRO A 73 -16.36 2.32 -12.23
N ASN A 74 -16.41 3.51 -12.83
CA ASN A 74 -16.04 3.69 -14.25
C ASN A 74 -14.53 3.61 -14.52
N TYR A 75 -13.70 4.01 -13.56
CA TYR A 75 -12.23 4.06 -13.68
C TYR A 75 -11.53 3.11 -12.71
N LEU A 76 -12.25 2.65 -11.69
CA LEU A 76 -11.77 1.78 -10.62
C LEU A 76 -12.92 0.85 -10.21
N ASP A 77 -12.66 -0.45 -10.11
CA ASP A 77 -13.71 -1.43 -9.79
C ASP A 77 -14.25 -1.25 -8.36
N GLU A 78 -13.33 -1.04 -7.41
CA GLU A 78 -13.63 -0.78 -6.00
C GLU A 78 -12.58 0.13 -5.38
N TRP A 79 -12.95 0.86 -4.32
CA TRP A 79 -12.00 1.68 -3.58
C TRP A 79 -11.08 0.79 -2.72
N PRO A 80 -9.74 0.88 -2.86
CA PRO A 80 -8.83 0.06 -2.08
C PRO A 80 -8.94 0.37 -0.59
N VAL A 81 -8.89 -0.68 0.22
CA VAL A 81 -8.93 -0.60 1.68
C VAL A 81 -7.61 -1.13 2.23
N ASP A 82 -7.00 -0.37 3.15
CA ASP A 82 -5.77 -0.81 3.82
C ASP A 82 -6.04 -2.08 4.65
N PRO A 83 -5.16 -3.09 4.61
CA PRO A 83 -5.29 -4.29 5.45
C PRO A 83 -5.25 -4.01 6.96
N VAL A 84 -4.72 -2.85 7.37
CA VAL A 84 -4.64 -2.40 8.75
C VAL A 84 -5.67 -1.29 8.98
N PRO A 85 -6.65 -1.48 9.89
CA PRO A 85 -7.61 -0.45 10.22
C PRO A 85 -6.94 0.85 10.67
N GLY A 86 -7.44 1.98 10.18
CA GLY A 86 -6.96 3.31 10.58
C GLY A 86 -5.89 3.92 9.68
N ASN A 87 -5.37 3.18 8.70
CA ASN A 87 -4.61 3.75 7.59
C ASN A 87 -5.54 4.06 6.42
N ASN A 88 -5.41 5.29 5.88
CA ASN A 88 -6.19 5.74 4.74
C ASN A 88 -5.25 6.20 3.63
N TYR A 89 -5.66 5.95 2.38
CA TYR A 89 -5.05 6.55 1.21
C TYR A 89 -5.42 8.03 1.17
N LEU A 90 -4.44 8.91 1.30
CA LEU A 90 -4.64 10.35 1.25
C LEU A 90 -4.51 10.82 -0.20
N TYR A 91 -5.49 11.61 -0.64
CA TYR A 91 -5.44 12.31 -1.91
C TYR A 91 -5.49 13.81 -1.66
N THR A 92 -4.45 14.51 -2.12
CA THR A 92 -4.41 15.97 -2.11
C THR A 92 -4.26 16.48 -3.54
N VAL A 93 -4.87 17.61 -3.84
CA VAL A 93 -4.94 18.16 -5.20
C VAL A 93 -4.71 19.65 -5.16
N SER A 94 -4.04 20.16 -6.20
CA SER A 94 -3.90 21.58 -6.46
C SER A 94 -4.89 22.01 -7.54
N CYS A 95 -5.66 23.05 -7.26
CA CYS A 95 -6.66 23.63 -8.15
C CYS A 95 -6.67 25.16 -7.98
N ASN A 96 -7.20 25.87 -8.99
CA ASN A 96 -7.70 27.26 -8.89
C ASN A 96 -6.68 28.31 -8.40
N SER A 97 -5.63 28.53 -9.19
CA SER A 97 -4.55 29.53 -9.04
C SER A 97 -3.92 29.62 -7.65
N THR A 98 -4.12 28.60 -6.81
CA THR A 98 -3.66 28.54 -5.44
C THR A 98 -2.37 27.73 -5.40
N TYR A 99 -1.33 28.31 -4.80
CA TYR A 99 -0.10 27.58 -4.56
C TYR A 99 -0.34 26.46 -3.55
N ARG A 100 0.05 25.25 -3.91
CA ARG A 100 0.02 24.08 -3.05
C ARG A 100 1.36 23.37 -3.12
N ASN A 101 1.87 22.97 -1.95
CA ASN A 101 3.01 22.06 -1.89
C ASN A 101 2.48 20.65 -2.07
N LEU A 102 2.91 20.00 -3.15
CA LEU A 102 2.63 18.61 -3.47
C LEU A 102 3.99 17.93 -3.70
N CYS A 103 4.27 16.86 -2.97
CA CYS A 103 5.53 16.11 -3.07
C CYS A 103 6.79 16.97 -3.00
N ASN A 104 6.85 17.84 -1.99
CA ASN A 104 7.94 18.80 -1.78
C ASN A 104 8.16 19.79 -2.94
N ARG A 105 7.17 19.96 -3.83
CA ARG A 105 7.20 20.95 -4.91
C ARG A 105 5.99 21.89 -4.85
N GLN A 106 6.24 23.18 -5.05
CA GLN A 106 5.18 24.16 -5.15
C GLN A 106 4.56 24.12 -6.55
N ILE A 107 3.27 23.77 -6.62
CA ILE A 107 2.48 23.72 -7.85
C ILE A 107 1.43 24.82 -7.83
N ASN A 108 1.22 25.46 -8.98
CA ASN A 108 0.13 26.38 -9.23
C ASN A 108 -0.64 25.95 -10.48
N CYS A 109 -1.93 25.63 -10.31
CA CYS A 109 -2.81 25.27 -11.40
C CYS A 109 -3.64 26.47 -11.83
N GLN A 110 -3.64 26.84 -13.11
CA GLN A 110 -4.40 27.99 -13.62
C GLN A 110 -5.84 27.62 -14.01
N ASP A 111 -6.66 28.64 -14.28
CA ASP A 111 -7.94 28.53 -15.01
C ASP A 111 -9.03 27.67 -14.36
N ASN A 112 -9.11 27.70 -13.03
CA ASN A 112 -10.14 26.98 -12.27
C ASN A 112 -10.16 25.45 -12.51
N THR A 113 -9.02 24.88 -12.94
CA THR A 113 -8.83 23.45 -13.17
C THR A 113 -7.88 22.85 -12.14
N CYS A 114 -8.02 21.54 -11.89
CA CYS A 114 -7.07 20.79 -11.08
C CYS A 114 -6.03 20.15 -12.00
N CYS A 115 -4.78 20.60 -11.89
CA CYS A 115 -3.68 20.21 -12.79
C CYS A 115 -2.64 19.28 -12.15
N ALA A 116 -2.68 19.12 -10.82
CA ALA A 116 -1.73 18.30 -10.10
C ALA A 116 -2.33 17.68 -8.84
N TYR A 117 -1.81 16.52 -8.45
CA TYR A 117 -2.19 15.82 -7.24
C TYR A 117 -1.01 15.11 -6.58
N GLU A 118 -1.20 14.76 -5.32
CA GLU A 118 -0.37 13.86 -4.53
C GLU A 118 -1.26 12.81 -3.87
N LEU A 119 -0.91 11.56 -4.10
CA LEU A 119 -1.42 10.39 -3.41
C LEU A 119 -0.40 9.94 -2.39
N SER A 120 -0.80 9.69 -1.15
CA SER A 120 0.13 9.22 -0.13
C SER A 120 -0.48 8.19 0.80
N VAL A 121 0.39 7.31 1.30
CA VAL A 121 0.05 6.27 2.29
C VAL A 121 1.22 6.07 3.23
N ARG A 122 0.94 5.83 4.52
CA ARG A 122 1.99 5.52 5.49
C ARG A 122 2.25 4.02 5.53
N LEU A 123 3.50 3.63 5.31
CA LEU A 123 3.97 2.25 5.42
C LEU A 123 4.18 1.86 6.88
N GLU A 124 4.33 0.56 7.16
CA GLU A 124 4.44 0.07 8.55
C GLU A 124 5.73 0.49 9.26
N ASN A 125 6.77 0.79 8.50
CA ASN A 125 8.02 1.35 9.02
C ASN A 125 7.92 2.86 9.34
N GLY A 126 6.76 3.48 9.13
CA GLY A 126 6.51 4.90 9.35
C GLY A 126 6.89 5.81 8.18
N THR A 127 7.51 5.27 7.12
CA THR A 127 7.82 6.03 5.91
C THR A 127 6.53 6.39 5.17
N LEU A 128 6.43 7.64 4.72
CA LEU A 128 5.37 8.07 3.83
C LEU A 128 5.77 7.68 2.40
N TYR A 129 4.91 6.92 1.73
CA TYR A 129 5.06 6.61 0.31
C TYR A 129 4.13 7.51 -0.48
N GLU A 130 4.69 8.30 -1.40
CA GLU A 130 4.01 9.36 -2.12
C GLU A 130 4.09 9.11 -3.64
N VAL A 131 3.00 9.38 -4.34
CA VAL A 131 2.87 9.31 -5.80
C VAL A 131 2.27 10.61 -6.29
N CYS A 132 2.95 11.25 -7.23
CA CYS A 132 2.71 12.64 -7.60
C CYS A 132 2.47 12.74 -9.09
N ASN A 133 1.63 13.69 -9.50
CA ASN A 133 1.55 14.09 -10.89
C ASN A 133 1.31 15.61 -10.99
N PRO A 134 2.06 16.34 -11.84
CA PRO A 134 3.17 15.86 -12.67
C PRO A 134 4.41 15.52 -11.84
N GLN A 135 5.13 14.46 -12.26
CA GLN A 135 6.44 14.09 -11.71
C GLN A 135 7.48 15.21 -11.93
#